data_AF-A0A2N0LI11-F1
#
_entry.id   AF-A0A2N0LI11-F1
#
_cell.length_a   1.000
_cell.length_b   1.000
_cell.length_c   1.000
_cell.angle_alpha   90.00
_cell.angle_beta   90.00
_cell.angle_gamma   90.00
#
_symmetry.space_group_name_H-M   'P 1'
#
loop_
_entity.id
_entity.type
_entity.pdbx_description
1 polymer ?
#
loop_
_entity_poly.entity_id
_entity_poly.type
_entity_poly.pdbx_seq_one_letter_code
_entity_poly.pdbx_strand_id
1 'polypeptide(L)'
;VDSKDLATEVRDNNKLSFPVGYGVTRADADILDSWWSEDRGGYIQPTEFLLGRGGTVLGGMYASGPVGRMGADEAIRLVTRRENIRREEEGKAN
;
A
#
# COMPACT_ATOMS: atom_id res chain seq x y z
N VAL A 1 11.58 -7.96 11.20
CA VAL A 1 10.17 -7.54 11.02
C VAL A 1 9.74 -6.65 12.19
N ASP A 2 8.92 -5.63 11.94
CA ASP A 2 8.57 -4.63 12.95
C ASP A 2 7.54 -5.13 13.97
N SER A 3 7.72 -4.71 15.23
CA SER A 3 6.77 -4.98 16.32
C SER A 3 5.62 -3.98 16.32
N LYS A 4 4.56 -4.29 17.08
CA LYS A 4 3.42 -3.38 17.28
C LYS A 4 3.84 -2.04 17.92
N ASP A 5 4.78 -2.08 18.87
CA ASP A 5 5.24 -0.88 19.55
C ASP A 5 6.00 0.04 18.59
N LEU A 6 6.88 -0.51 17.75
CA LEU A 6 7.59 0.25 16.71
C LEU A 6 6.62 0.86 15.68
N ALA A 7 5.63 0.09 15.21
CA ALA A 7 4.62 0.61 14.28
C ALA A 7 3.78 1.73 14.90
N THR A 8 3.48 1.62 16.20
CA THR A 8 2.78 2.66 16.97
C THR A 8 3.62 3.92 17.10
N GLU A 9 4.90 3.77 17.42
CA GLU A 9 5.85 4.88 17.48
C GLU A 9 5.95 5.61 16.12
N VAL A 10 6.07 4.88 15.01
CA VAL A 10 6.09 5.47 13.66
C VAL A 10 4.82 6.27 13.39
N ARG A 11 3.65 5.70 13.71
CA ARG A 11 2.36 6.39 13.55
C ARG A 11 2.33 7.70 14.35
N ASP A 12 2.72 7.64 15.62
CA ASP A 12 2.57 8.77 16.55
C ASP A 12 3.59 9.87 16.25
N ASN A 13 4.85 9.52 15.99
CA ASN A 13 5.91 10.48 15.65
C ASN A 13 5.62 11.21 14.33
N ASN A 14 5.01 10.53 13.36
CA ASN A 14 4.65 11.11 12.06
C ASN A 14 3.20 11.65 12.02
N LYS A 15 2.44 11.55 13.12
CA LYS A 15 1.03 11.97 13.22
C LYS A 15 0.16 11.39 12.10
N LEU A 16 0.38 10.13 11.76
CA LEU A 16 -0.36 9.47 10.68
C LEU A 16 -1.81 9.25 11.12
N SER A 17 -2.74 9.58 10.23
CA SER A 17 -4.20 9.42 10.46
C SER A 17 -4.72 8.04 10.07
N PHE A 18 -3.85 7.15 9.61
CA PHE A 18 -4.17 5.81 9.12
C PHE A 18 -3.40 4.73 9.90
N PRO A 19 -3.92 3.49 9.92
CA PRO A 19 -3.25 2.39 10.60
C PRO A 19 -1.92 2.03 9.94
N VAL A 20 -0.94 1.64 10.76
CA VAL A 20 0.36 1.10 10.31
C VAL A 20 0.38 -0.40 10.63
N GLY A 21 0.61 -1.22 9.60
CA GLY A 21 0.75 -2.67 9.76
C GLY A 21 2.06 -3.05 10.45
N TYR A 22 2.08 -4.22 11.10
CA TYR A 22 3.26 -4.76 11.79
C TYR A 22 3.26 -6.28 11.71
N GLY A 23 4.40 -6.91 12.03
CA GLY A 23 4.49 -8.37 12.16
C GLY A 23 4.42 -9.15 10.83
N VAL A 24 4.71 -8.51 9.70
CA VAL A 24 4.75 -9.17 8.37
C VAL A 24 5.67 -10.38 8.43
N THR A 25 5.16 -11.53 7.98
CA THR A 25 5.90 -12.79 7.92
C THR A 25 6.39 -13.08 6.51
N ARG A 26 7.24 -14.12 6.38
CA ARG A 26 7.64 -14.64 5.07
C ARG A 26 6.44 -15.14 4.26
N ALA A 27 5.45 -15.76 4.92
CA ALA A 27 4.25 -16.23 4.27
C ALA A 27 3.41 -15.08 3.70
N ASP A 28 3.33 -13.94 4.42
CA ASP A 28 2.68 -12.73 3.91
C ASP A 28 3.42 -12.19 2.68
N ALA A 29 4.76 -12.20 2.70
CA ALA A 29 5.56 -11.81 1.55
C ALA A 29 5.27 -12.69 0.32
N ASP A 30 5.19 -14.01 0.50
CA ASP A 30 4.89 -14.95 -0.57
C ASP A 30 3.45 -14.77 -1.11
N ILE A 31 2.48 -14.39 -0.26
CA ILE A 31 1.11 -14.05 -0.70
C ILE A 31 1.11 -12.77 -1.56
N LEU A 32 1.90 -11.78 -1.18
CA LEU A 32 1.99 -10.49 -1.89
C LEU A 32 2.92 -10.53 -3.10
N ASP A 33 3.63 -11.65 -3.32
CA ASP A 33 4.74 -11.80 -4.26
C ASP A 33 5.83 -10.73 -4.06
N SER A 34 6.06 -10.37 -2.78
CA SER A 34 7.05 -9.39 -2.37
C SER A 34 8.42 -10.03 -2.21
N TRP A 35 9.45 -9.36 -2.73
CA TRP A 35 10.82 -9.78 -2.43
C TRP A 35 11.13 -9.65 -0.95
N TRP A 36 11.67 -10.72 -0.38
CA TRP A 36 12.10 -10.79 1.00
C TRP A 36 13.61 -10.63 1.13
N SER A 37 14.06 -9.67 1.94
CA SER A 37 15.48 -9.39 2.17
C SER A 37 16.07 -10.37 3.20
N GLU A 38 16.48 -11.55 2.75
CA GLU A 38 17.14 -12.56 3.60
C GLU A 38 18.45 -12.04 4.22
N ASP A 39 19.21 -11.26 3.46
CA ASP A 39 20.53 -10.71 3.82
C ASP A 39 20.49 -9.65 4.92
N ARG A 40 19.30 -9.11 5.24
CA ARG A 40 19.12 -7.99 6.18
C ARG A 40 18.14 -8.31 7.32
N GLY A 41 18.10 -9.57 7.73
CA GLY A 41 17.29 -9.99 8.88
C GLY A 41 15.80 -10.16 8.58
N GLY A 42 15.42 -10.26 7.29
CA GLY A 42 14.09 -10.65 6.85
C GLY A 42 13.03 -9.54 6.97
N TYR A 43 12.74 -8.91 5.83
CA TYR A 43 11.63 -7.98 5.65
C TYR A 43 11.25 -7.87 4.18
N ILE A 44 10.03 -7.41 3.91
CA ILE A 44 9.55 -7.17 2.54
C ILE A 44 10.13 -5.88 1.95
N GLN A 45 10.55 -5.92 0.70
CA GLN A 45 10.83 -4.70 -0.06
C GLN A 45 9.51 -3.96 -0.38
N PRO A 46 9.55 -2.63 -0.62
CA PRO A 46 8.35 -1.85 -0.93
C PRO A 46 7.47 -2.52 -2.00
N THR A 47 6.27 -2.90 -1.58
CA THR A 47 5.23 -3.50 -2.41
C THR A 47 3.94 -2.77 -2.07
N GLU A 48 3.40 -2.02 -3.01
CA GLU A 48 2.33 -1.06 -2.74
C GLU A 48 1.21 -1.28 -3.76
N PHE A 49 -0.04 -1.26 -3.29
CA PHE A 49 -1.21 -1.51 -4.11
C PHE A 49 -2.24 -0.40 -3.92
N LEU A 50 -2.91 -0.03 -5.01
CA LEU A 50 -4.14 0.73 -4.97
C LEU A 50 -5.31 -0.23 -5.03
N LEU A 51 -6.14 -0.21 -4.00
CA LEU A 51 -7.29 -1.11 -3.87
C LEU A 51 -8.59 -0.35 -4.11
N GLY A 52 -9.46 -0.94 -4.92
CA GLY A 52 -10.85 -0.53 -5.07
C GLY A 52 -11.72 -1.14 -3.98
N ARG A 53 -12.99 -0.70 -3.93
CA ARG A 53 -14.01 -1.34 -3.09
C ARG A 53 -14.09 -2.84 -3.40
N GLY A 54 -14.23 -3.65 -2.36
CA GLY A 54 -14.30 -5.12 -2.48
C GLY A 54 -12.95 -5.81 -2.65
N GLY A 55 -11.83 -5.09 -2.57
CA GLY A 55 -10.49 -5.67 -2.62
C GLY A 55 -9.90 -5.80 -4.03
N THR A 56 -10.53 -5.23 -5.05
CA THR A 56 -10.00 -5.24 -6.43
C THR A 56 -8.70 -4.46 -6.51
N VAL A 57 -7.61 -5.08 -6.97
CA VAL A 57 -6.35 -4.37 -7.24
C VAL A 57 -6.50 -3.51 -8.49
N LEU A 58 -6.34 -2.19 -8.34
CA LEU A 58 -6.43 -1.20 -9.40
C LEU A 58 -5.08 -0.87 -10.03
N GLY A 59 -4.01 -1.12 -9.28
CA GLY A 59 -2.64 -0.92 -9.69
C GLY A 59 -1.71 -1.34 -8.55
N GLY A 60 -0.46 -1.60 -8.89
CA GLY A 60 0.58 -1.85 -7.90
C GLY A 60 1.93 -1.41 -8.44
N MET A 61 2.87 -1.21 -7.52
CA MET A 61 4.28 -1.16 -7.86
C MET A 61 5.10 -1.94 -6.86
N TYR A 62 6.27 -2.31 -7.35
CA TYR A 62 7.30 -2.98 -6.59
C TYR A 62 8.61 -2.23 -6.82
N ALA A 63 9.38 -2.04 -5.75
CA ALA A 63 10.67 -1.39 -5.82
C ALA A 63 11.72 -2.21 -5.05
N SER A 64 12.81 -2.58 -5.72
CA SER A 64 14.01 -3.08 -5.06
C SER A 64 14.86 -1.89 -4.58
N GLY A 65 14.83 -1.59 -3.28
CA GLY A 65 15.59 -0.49 -2.70
C GLY A 65 14.84 0.86 -2.67
N PRO A 66 15.53 2.01 -2.70
CA PRO A 66 14.91 3.31 -2.41
C PRO A 66 14.19 3.99 -3.60
N VAL A 67 14.37 3.49 -4.83
CA VAL A 67 13.88 4.15 -6.05
C VAL A 67 12.57 3.53 -6.51
N GLY A 68 11.62 4.35 -6.95
CA GLY A 68 10.42 3.88 -7.69
C GLY A 68 9.16 3.61 -6.87
N ARG A 69 8.98 4.29 -5.73
CA ARG A 69 7.77 4.19 -4.87
C ARG A 69 6.60 5.02 -5.41
N MET A 70 5.36 4.74 -4.98
CA MET A 70 4.22 5.58 -5.40
C MET A 70 4.36 6.98 -4.84
N GLY A 71 4.21 7.99 -5.71
CA GLY A 71 3.91 9.33 -5.25
C GLY A 71 2.49 9.41 -4.72
N ALA A 72 2.30 10.00 -3.55
CA ALA A 72 0.97 10.24 -2.99
C ALA A 72 0.07 11.05 -3.97
N ASP A 73 0.65 12.04 -4.65
CA ASP A 73 -0.07 12.87 -5.64
C ASP A 73 -0.57 12.05 -6.84
N GLU A 74 0.22 11.08 -7.30
CA GLU A 74 -0.16 10.20 -8.41
C GLU A 74 -1.28 9.25 -8.00
N ALA A 75 -1.18 8.68 -6.78
CA ALA A 75 -2.23 7.86 -6.19
C ALA A 75 -3.57 8.63 -6.10
N ILE A 76 -3.53 9.84 -5.54
CA ILE A 76 -4.71 10.71 -5.39
C ILE A 76 -5.32 11.03 -6.76
N ARG A 77 -4.50 11.34 -7.76
CA ARG A 77 -4.97 11.65 -9.11
C ARG A 77 -5.68 10.47 -9.75
N LEU A 78 -5.15 9.25 -9.61
CA LEU A 78 -5.78 8.04 -10.14
C LEU A 78 -7.11 7.76 -9.44
N VAL A 79 -7.12 7.78 -8.10
CA VAL A 79 -8.31 7.53 -7.29
C VAL A 79 -9.41 8.54 -7.61
N THR A 80 -9.08 9.83 -7.64
CA THR A 80 -10.03 10.92 -7.94
C THR A 80 -10.66 10.73 -9.32
N ARG A 81 -9.84 10.45 -10.34
CA ARG A 81 -10.34 10.22 -11.70
C ARG A 81 -11.30 9.04 -11.75
N ARG A 82 -10.96 7.92 -11.10
CA ARG A 82 -11.79 6.71 -11.09
C ARG A 82 -13.13 6.95 -10.38
N GLU A 83 -13.11 7.63 -9.24
CA GLU A 83 -14.33 7.95 -8.51
C GLU A 83 -15.25 8.91 -9.29
N ASN A 84 -14.69 9.85 -10.05
CA ASN A 84 -15.48 10.72 -10.93
C ASN A 84 -16.16 9.93 -12.06
N ILE A 85 -15.42 9.05 -12.74
CA ILE A 85 -15.99 8.19 -13.80
C ILE A 85 -17.15 7.35 -13.25
N ARG A 86 -16.97 6.72 -12.09
CA ARG A 86 -18.03 5.93 -11.43
C ARG A 86 -19.29 6.75 -11.18
N ARG A 87 -19.14 7.98 -10.65
CA ARG A 87 -20.28 8.88 -10.38
C ARG A 87 -21.02 9.28 -11.65
N GLU A 88 -20.29 9.51 -12.75
CA GLU A 88 -20.89 9.81 -14.05
C GLU A 88 -21.67 8.61 -14.62
N GLU A 89 -21.14 7.39 -14.46
CA GLU A 89 -21.82 6.16 -14.87
C GLU A 89 -23.09 5.91 -14.04
N GLU A 90 -23.02 6.09 -12.72
CA GLU A 90 -24.18 6.00 -11.82
C GLU A 90 -25.25 7.05 -12.14
N GLY A 91 -24.84 8.28 -12.49
CA GLY A 91 -25.76 9.34 -12.89
C GLY A 91 -26.44 9.09 -14.23
N LYS A 92 -25.83 8.32 -15.15
CA LYS A 92 -26.44 7.93 -16.43
C LYS A 92 -27.39 6.74 -16.32
N ALA A 93 -27.26 5.95 -15.26
CA ALA A 93 -28.06 4.75 -15.01
C ALA A 93 -29.37 5.05 -14.24
N ASN A 94 -29.50 6.26 -13.67
CA ASN A 94 -30.69 6.77 -12.98
C ASN A 94 -31.46 7.75 -13.87
#